data_AF-A0A6C0DE99-F1
#
_entry.id   AF-A0A6C0DE99-F1
#
_cell.length_a   1.000
_cell.length_b   1.000
_cell.length_c   1.000
_cell.angle_alpha   90.00
_cell.angle_beta   90.00
_cell.angle_gamma   90.00
#
_symmetry.space_group_name_H-M   'P 1'
#
loop_
_entity.id
_entity.type
_entity.pdbx_description
1 polymer ?
#
loop_
_entity_poly.entity_id
_entity_poly.type
_entity_poly.pdbx_seq_one_letter_code
_entity_poly.pdbx_strand_id
1 'polypeptide(L)'
;MATREQQLNLFSEIVINGKITRKLDFLGTVSIYGWQYFNVWRRYNNPYEIVLEDQNGDFYFHRDCTVRQSLQRILCLTNEQMKNIMTLEVIPFKTQSIAHQNVVNVRWTEIQQRWCGASINLGGILEEFHATAQAYREQQARQQQEQPQEEEEEMDQNWEPFSPRGDRVQTFPTEEIEPTNLSDRFTQMEEEKNVRVLRNGKVIKK
;
A
#
# COMPACT_ATOMS: atom_id res chain seq x y z
N MET A 1 -14.33 1.43 3.82
CA MET A 1 -12.91 1.08 4.04
C MET A 1 -12.13 2.38 4.20
N ALA A 2 -11.13 2.41 5.07
CA ALA A 2 -10.28 3.61 5.22
C ALA A 2 -9.37 3.75 3.99
N THR A 3 -9.09 4.97 3.55
CA THR A 3 -8.12 5.20 2.47
C THR A 3 -6.69 5.00 2.99
N ARG A 4 -5.74 4.71 2.09
CA ARG A 4 -4.30 4.62 2.40
C ARG A 4 -3.82 5.82 3.22
N GLU A 5 -4.24 7.02 2.83
CA GLU A 5 -3.88 8.26 3.52
C GLU A 5 -4.46 8.31 4.95
N GLN A 6 -5.70 7.87 5.15
CA GLN A 6 -6.31 7.79 6.48
C GLN A 6 -5.56 6.79 7.38
N GLN A 7 -5.13 5.65 6.83
CA GLN A 7 -4.35 4.65 7.57
C GLN A 7 -2.96 5.18 7.96
N LEU A 8 -2.22 5.74 7.00
CA LEU A 8 -0.92 6.37 7.28
C LEU A 8 -1.06 7.49 8.32
N ASN A 9 -2.09 8.31 8.20
CA ASN A 9 -2.39 9.37 9.16
C ASN A 9 -2.58 8.81 10.57
N LEU A 10 -3.35 7.73 10.73
CA LEU A 10 -3.55 7.06 12.02
C LEU A 10 -2.24 6.54 12.61
N PHE A 11 -1.38 5.92 11.79
CA PHE A 11 -0.09 5.39 12.28
C PHE A 11 0.91 6.49 12.66
N SER A 12 0.77 7.65 12.03
CA SER A 12 1.62 8.81 12.22
C SER A 12 1.27 9.67 13.44
N GLU A 13 0.13 9.42 14.12
CA GLU A 13 -0.35 10.31 15.17
C GLU A 13 0.58 10.33 16.40
N ILE A 14 0.91 11.55 16.81
CA ILE A 14 1.70 11.87 18.01
C ILE A 14 1.02 13.03 18.74
N VAL A 15 1.05 13.03 20.07
CA VAL A 15 0.48 14.11 20.89
C VAL A 15 1.63 14.94 21.48
N ILE A 16 1.73 16.20 21.08
CA ILE A 16 2.74 17.15 21.57
C ILE A 16 2.00 18.32 22.20
N ASN A 17 2.19 18.53 23.51
CA ASN A 17 1.53 19.62 24.26
C ASN A 17 0.00 19.66 24.07
N GLY A 18 -0.64 18.49 24.05
CA GLY A 18 -2.09 18.37 23.85
C GLY A 18 -2.57 18.55 22.40
N LYS A 19 -1.68 18.78 21.44
CA LYS A 19 -2.00 18.86 20.01
C LYS A 19 -1.65 17.57 19.29
N ILE A 20 -2.59 17.04 18.51
CA ILE A 20 -2.35 15.90 17.62
C ILE A 20 -1.54 16.42 16.43
N THR A 21 -0.37 15.83 16.22
CA THR A 21 0.49 16.02 15.05
C THR A 21 0.66 14.67 14.37
N ARG A 22 1.04 14.67 13.09
CA ARG A 22 1.19 13.46 12.27
C ARG A 22 2.59 13.40 11.70
N LYS A 23 3.36 12.37 12.05
CA LYS A 23 4.72 12.15 11.56
C LYS A 23 5.10 10.66 11.48
N LEU A 24 5.53 10.25 10.29
CA LEU A 24 6.23 9.00 10.02
C LEU A 24 7.58 9.35 9.40
N ASP A 25 8.62 8.63 9.81
CA ASP A 25 9.94 8.75 9.18
C ASP A 25 10.07 7.65 8.12
N PHE A 26 10.21 8.04 6.87
CA PHE A 26 10.44 7.08 5.79
C PHE A 26 11.86 6.49 5.90
N LEU A 27 11.95 5.16 5.95
CA LEU A 27 13.22 4.45 6.09
C LEU A 27 13.72 3.88 4.76
N GLY A 28 12.84 3.59 3.81
CA GLY A 28 13.30 2.99 2.58
C GLY A 28 12.25 2.26 1.77
N THR A 29 12.70 1.81 0.60
CA THR A 29 12.00 0.88 -0.27
C THR A 29 12.74 -0.45 -0.29
N VAL A 30 12.02 -1.56 -0.30
CA VAL A 30 12.57 -2.89 -0.51
C VAL A 30 12.05 -3.43 -1.83
N SER A 31 12.98 -3.81 -2.70
CA SER A 31 12.73 -4.51 -3.94
C SER A 31 13.36 -5.89 -3.91
N ILE A 32 12.77 -6.85 -4.63
CA ILE A 32 13.32 -8.19 -4.84
C ILE A 32 13.44 -8.39 -6.36
N TYR A 33 14.65 -8.67 -6.84
CA TYR A 33 15.00 -8.71 -8.27
C TYR A 33 14.48 -7.49 -9.07
N GLY A 34 14.54 -6.29 -8.46
CA GLY A 34 14.07 -5.04 -9.08
C GLY A 34 12.56 -4.79 -8.98
N TRP A 35 11.76 -5.74 -8.47
CA TRP A 35 10.34 -5.54 -8.22
C TRP A 35 10.15 -4.94 -6.83
N GLN A 36 9.55 -3.75 -6.72
CA GLN A 36 9.30 -3.11 -5.43
C GLN A 36 8.27 -3.91 -4.64
N TYR A 37 8.58 -4.36 -3.43
CA TYR A 37 7.61 -5.06 -2.58
C TYR A 37 7.07 -4.16 -1.49
N PHE A 38 7.96 -3.44 -0.80
CA PHE A 38 7.59 -2.75 0.43
C PHE A 38 8.11 -1.32 0.49
N ASN A 39 7.28 -0.43 1.01
CA ASN A 39 7.72 0.83 1.60
C ASN A 39 7.85 0.64 3.12
N VAL A 40 8.89 1.23 3.72
CA VAL A 40 9.21 1.05 5.13
C VAL A 40 9.22 2.39 5.84
N TRP A 41 8.51 2.49 6.96
CA TRP A 41 8.52 3.66 7.84
C TRP A 41 8.80 3.27 9.28
N ARG A 42 9.20 4.28 10.04
CA ARG A 42 9.31 4.26 11.50
C ARG A 42 8.31 5.23 12.08
N ARG A 43 7.67 4.84 13.19
CA ARG A 43 6.84 5.76 13.97
C ARG A 43 7.71 6.76 14.72
N TYR A 44 7.36 8.04 14.68
CA TYR A 44 8.18 9.08 15.29
C TYR A 44 8.18 9.00 16.84
N ASN A 45 7.04 8.63 17.44
CA ASN A 45 6.90 8.47 18.89
C ASN A 45 7.44 7.14 19.43
N ASN A 46 7.64 6.14 18.58
CA ASN A 46 8.23 4.87 18.96
C ASN A 46 9.27 4.44 17.90
N PRO A 47 10.55 4.80 18.08
CA PRO A 47 11.59 4.52 17.10
C PRO A 47 11.88 3.02 16.91
N TYR A 48 11.31 2.17 17.78
CA TYR A 48 11.44 0.72 17.67
C TYR A 48 10.23 0.06 16.99
N GLU A 49 9.27 0.83 16.48
CA GLU A 49 8.14 0.33 15.69
C GLU A 49 8.35 0.63 14.21
N ILE A 50 8.38 -0.44 13.42
CA ILE A 50 8.53 -0.41 11.98
C ILE A 50 7.18 -0.77 11.35
N VAL A 51 6.83 0.00 10.33
CA VAL A 51 5.63 -0.17 9.51
C VAL A 51 6.10 -0.50 8.10
N LEU A 52 5.57 -1.58 7.52
CA LEU A 52 5.78 -1.92 6.11
C LEU A 52 4.44 -1.86 5.38
N GLU A 53 4.42 -1.22 4.23
CA GLU A 53 3.29 -1.20 3.29
C GLU A 53 3.69 -2.06 2.11
N ASP A 54 2.84 -2.98 1.70
CA ASP A 54 3.02 -3.70 0.44
C ASP A 54 2.39 -2.95 -0.76
N GLN A 55 2.57 -3.51 -1.96
CA GLN A 55 1.99 -2.92 -3.18
C GLN A 55 0.46 -2.88 -3.20
N ASN A 56 -0.23 -3.67 -2.37
CA ASN A 56 -1.69 -3.68 -2.28
C ASN A 56 -2.21 -2.62 -1.30
N GLY A 57 -1.31 -1.95 -0.57
CA GLY A 57 -1.67 -0.99 0.47
C GLY A 57 -1.96 -1.64 1.82
N ASP A 58 -1.58 -2.90 2.02
CA ASP A 58 -1.69 -3.56 3.32
C ASP A 58 -0.51 -3.18 4.21
N PHE A 59 -0.78 -3.01 5.50
CA PHE A 59 0.19 -2.54 6.49
C PHE A 59 0.56 -3.62 7.50
N TYR A 60 1.87 -3.82 7.68
CA TYR A 60 2.45 -4.79 8.61
C TYR A 60 3.25 -4.07 9.69
N PHE A 61 3.09 -4.51 10.94
CA PHE A 61 3.71 -3.88 12.11
C PHE A 61 4.62 -4.86 12.82
N HIS A 62 5.84 -4.42 13.15
CA HIS A 62 6.69 -5.16 14.04
C HIS A 62 7.69 -4.27 14.79
N ARG A 63 8.26 -4.85 15.86
CA ARG A 63 9.40 -4.24 16.54
C ARG A 63 10.64 -4.25 15.65
N ASP A 64 11.55 -3.32 15.89
CA ASP A 64 12.82 -3.21 15.19
C ASP A 64 13.60 -4.54 15.19
N CYS A 65 13.86 -5.03 13.99
CA CYS A 65 14.50 -6.29 13.70
C CYS A 65 15.30 -6.16 12.40
N THR A 66 15.98 -7.21 11.97
CA THR A 66 16.77 -7.15 10.74
C THR A 66 15.87 -7.15 9.49
N VAL A 67 16.40 -6.66 8.37
CA VAL A 67 15.72 -6.75 7.06
C VAL A 67 15.28 -8.19 6.78
N ARG A 68 16.17 -9.16 7.01
CA ARG A 68 15.89 -10.60 6.91
C ARG A 68 14.67 -11.00 7.72
N GLN A 69 14.65 -10.68 9.02
CA GLN A 69 13.58 -11.08 9.93
C GLN A 69 12.24 -10.43 9.56
N SER A 70 12.28 -9.19 9.06
CA SER A 70 11.10 -8.46 8.61
C SER A 70 10.45 -9.17 7.42
N LEU A 71 11.25 -9.42 6.38
CA LEU A 71 10.79 -10.08 5.15
C LEU A 71 10.35 -11.52 5.40
N GLN A 72 11.11 -12.27 6.20
CA GLN A 72 10.76 -13.63 6.54
C GLN A 72 9.38 -13.72 7.19
N ARG A 73 9.07 -12.79 8.10
CA ARG A 73 7.78 -12.76 8.81
C ARG A 73 6.64 -12.36 7.87
N ILE A 74 6.83 -11.30 7.08
CA ILE A 74 5.76 -10.71 6.26
C ILE A 74 5.44 -11.58 5.05
N LEU A 75 6.46 -12.13 4.40
CA LEU A 75 6.32 -13.02 3.25
C LEU A 75 6.08 -14.49 3.67
N CYS A 76 5.99 -14.76 4.98
CA CYS A 76 5.80 -16.10 5.54
C CYS A 76 6.82 -17.15 5.02
N LEU A 77 8.08 -16.74 4.86
CA LEU A 77 9.13 -17.59 4.28
C LEU A 77 9.79 -18.49 5.34
N THR A 78 10.11 -19.72 4.93
CA THR A 78 10.86 -20.65 5.79
C THR A 78 12.33 -20.27 5.90
N ASN A 79 13.03 -20.84 6.88
CA ASN A 79 14.49 -20.66 7.00
C ASN A 79 15.23 -21.17 5.76
N GLU A 80 14.72 -22.23 5.11
CA GLU A 80 15.30 -22.79 3.89
C GLU A 80 15.15 -21.82 2.71
N GLN A 81 13.95 -21.25 2.54
CA GLN A 81 13.70 -20.23 1.51
C GLN A 81 14.55 -18.97 1.74
N MET A 82 14.78 -18.60 3.00
CA MET A 82 15.62 -17.44 3.35
C MET A 82 17.13 -17.73 3.32
N LYS A 83 17.56 -18.98 3.08
CA LYS A 83 18.97 -19.39 3.23
C LYS A 83 19.91 -18.57 2.34
N ASN A 84 19.49 -18.31 1.10
CA ASN A 84 20.31 -17.70 0.06
C ASN A 84 20.03 -16.19 -0.13
N ILE A 85 19.21 -15.58 0.73
CA ILE A 85 18.91 -14.15 0.61
C ILE A 85 20.19 -13.32 0.63
N MET A 86 20.32 -12.42 -0.34
CA MET A 86 21.46 -11.55 -0.50
C MET A 86 21.02 -10.16 -0.94
N THR A 87 21.90 -9.19 -0.71
CA THR A 87 21.73 -7.82 -1.20
C THR A 87 22.33 -7.72 -2.60
N LEU A 88 21.51 -7.32 -3.58
CA LEU A 88 21.97 -7.04 -4.94
C LEU A 88 22.48 -5.60 -5.04
N GLU A 89 21.71 -4.66 -4.48
CA GLU A 89 22.00 -3.24 -4.55
C GLU A 89 21.44 -2.52 -3.33
N VAL A 90 22.15 -1.49 -2.85
CA VAL A 90 21.64 -0.56 -1.83
C VAL A 90 22.01 0.84 -2.23
N ILE A 91 21.05 1.75 -2.16
CA ILE A 91 21.25 3.18 -2.41
C ILE A 91 20.86 3.92 -1.13
N PRO A 92 21.84 4.25 -0.27
CA PRO A 92 21.65 5.11 0.90
C PRO A 92 21.07 6.47 0.51
N PHE A 93 20.09 6.98 1.25
CA PHE A 93 19.53 8.32 0.97
C PHE A 93 20.51 9.44 1.28
N LYS A 94 21.46 9.20 2.19
CA LYS A 94 22.52 10.15 2.55
C LYS A 94 23.53 10.38 1.42
N THR A 95 23.92 9.34 0.68
CA THR A 95 24.95 9.44 -0.36
C THR A 95 24.40 9.39 -1.78
N GLN A 96 23.18 8.86 -1.95
CA GLN A 96 22.50 8.71 -3.24
C GLN A 96 23.34 7.96 -4.29
N SER A 97 24.18 7.05 -3.82
CA SER A 97 25.10 6.25 -4.64
C SER A 97 25.03 4.79 -4.23
N ILE A 98 25.33 3.90 -5.18
CA ILE A 98 25.33 2.46 -4.91
C ILE A 98 26.37 2.14 -3.84
N ALA A 99 25.93 1.45 -2.79
CA ALA A 99 26.75 0.94 -1.72
C ALA A 99 26.80 -0.60 -1.80
N HIS A 100 28.01 -1.15 -1.94
CA HIS A 100 28.24 -2.59 -1.95
C HIS A 100 28.33 -3.13 -0.52
N GLN A 101 27.24 -3.02 0.24
CA GLN A 101 27.15 -3.55 1.61
C GLN A 101 25.98 -4.52 1.72
N ASN A 102 26.21 -5.63 2.42
CA ASN A 102 25.13 -6.56 2.72
C ASN A 102 24.29 -6.02 3.89
N VAL A 103 23.03 -5.71 3.61
CA VAL A 103 22.10 -5.11 4.59
C VAL A 103 21.09 -6.09 5.14
N VAL A 104 21.11 -7.34 4.66
CA VAL A 104 20.15 -8.40 5.06
C VAL A 104 20.08 -8.57 6.58
N ASN A 105 21.23 -8.54 7.25
CA ASN A 105 21.33 -8.74 8.70
C ASN A 105 21.43 -7.43 9.49
N VAL A 106 21.19 -6.28 8.85
CA VAL A 106 21.19 -4.96 9.49
C VAL A 106 19.77 -4.64 9.97
N ARG A 107 19.67 -4.00 11.14
CA ARG A 107 18.38 -3.52 11.68
C ARG A 107 17.92 -2.25 10.98
N TRP A 108 16.61 -2.01 10.97
CA TRP A 108 16.03 -0.80 10.39
C TRP A 108 16.50 0.48 11.07
N THR A 109 16.63 0.45 12.40
CA THR A 109 17.18 1.57 13.16
C THR A 109 18.63 1.91 12.76
N GLU A 110 19.44 0.89 12.46
CA GLU A 110 20.82 1.07 12.01
C GLU A 110 20.89 1.63 10.58
N ILE A 111 20.04 1.14 9.68
CA ILE A 111 19.88 1.69 8.31
C ILE A 111 19.60 3.19 8.40
N GLN A 112 18.68 3.60 9.27
CA GLN A 112 18.35 5.00 9.44
C GLN A 112 19.53 5.82 9.98
N GLN A 113 20.22 5.34 11.02
CA GLN A 113 21.32 6.08 11.64
C GLN A 113 22.51 6.27 10.69
N ARG A 114 22.83 5.25 9.90
CA ARG A 114 23.99 5.26 9.01
C ARG A 114 23.71 5.97 7.69
N TRP A 115 22.51 5.77 7.14
CA TRP A 115 22.18 6.11 5.75
C TRP A 115 21.03 7.10 5.59
N CYS A 116 20.39 7.51 6.68
CA CYS A 116 19.12 8.27 6.66
C CYS A 116 18.01 7.52 5.92
N GLY A 117 18.09 6.19 5.88
CA GLY A 117 17.26 5.34 5.04
C GLY A 117 17.97 4.87 3.77
N ALA A 118 17.38 3.92 3.05
CA ALA A 118 17.95 3.39 1.82
C ALA A 118 16.91 2.75 0.90
N SER A 119 17.16 2.78 -0.41
CA SER A 119 16.53 1.85 -1.35
C SER A 119 17.34 0.55 -1.35
N ILE A 120 16.69 -0.59 -1.16
CA ILE A 120 17.34 -1.89 -1.00
C ILE A 120 16.78 -2.85 -2.05
N ASN A 121 17.64 -3.40 -2.90
CA ASN A 121 17.29 -4.47 -3.83
C ASN A 121 17.91 -5.79 -3.36
N LEU A 122 17.09 -6.83 -3.27
CA LEU A 122 17.45 -8.13 -2.74
C LEU A 122 17.29 -9.22 -3.79
N GLY A 123 17.97 -10.34 -3.59
CA GLY A 123 17.88 -11.54 -4.41
C GLY A 123 18.05 -12.80 -3.58
N GLY A 124 18.04 -13.95 -4.24
CA GLY A 124 18.19 -15.26 -3.61
C GLY A 124 16.94 -15.77 -2.88
N ILE A 125 15.79 -15.10 -3.06
CA ILE A 125 14.47 -15.51 -2.58
C ILE A 125 13.45 -15.28 -3.70
N LEU A 126 12.40 -16.12 -3.78
CA LEU A 126 11.32 -15.99 -4.78
C LEU A 126 11.78 -16.04 -6.25
N GLU A 127 12.94 -16.63 -6.54
CA GLU A 127 13.55 -16.62 -7.87
C GLU A 127 12.64 -17.22 -8.96
N GLU A 128 12.02 -18.37 -8.68
CA GLU A 128 11.10 -19.04 -9.60
C GLU A 128 9.86 -18.18 -9.93
N PHE A 129 9.34 -17.47 -8.92
CA PHE A 129 8.21 -16.56 -9.09
C PHE A 129 8.58 -15.40 -10.02
N HIS A 130 9.75 -14.79 -9.80
CA HIS A 130 10.22 -13.67 -10.60
C HIS A 130 10.58 -14.07 -12.03
N ALA A 131 11.22 -15.23 -12.23
CA ALA A 131 11.50 -15.76 -13.55
C ALA A 131 10.21 -15.96 -14.36
N THR A 132 9.18 -16.54 -13.73
CA THR A 132 7.86 -16.74 -14.36
C THR A 132 7.17 -15.41 -14.67
N ALA A 133 7.17 -14.47 -13.73
CA ALA A 133 6.53 -13.17 -13.89
C ALA A 133 7.19 -12.33 -14.99
N GLN A 134 8.51 -12.41 -15.13
CA GLN A 134 9.25 -11.74 -16.19
C GLN A 134 8.93 -12.33 -17.57
N ALA A 135 8.94 -13.67 -17.70
CA ALA A 135 8.58 -14.34 -18.95
C ALA A 135 7.16 -13.96 -19.42
N TYR A 136 6.21 -13.86 -18.49
CA TYR A 136 4.84 -13.44 -18.80
C TYR A 136 4.76 -11.98 -19.31
N ARG A 137 5.48 -11.05 -18.67
CA ARG A 137 5.56 -9.65 -19.13
C ARG A 137 6.15 -9.52 -20.53
N GLU A 138 7.20 -10.30 -20.81
CA GLU A 138 7.84 -10.29 -22.13
C GLU A 138 6.90 -10.82 -23.22
N GLN A 139 6.10 -11.85 -22.93
CA GLN A 139 5.07 -12.34 -23.86
C GLN A 139 3.98 -11.29 -24.13
N GLN A 140 3.50 -10.60 -23.09
CA GLN A 140 2.52 -9.52 -23.26
C GLN A 140 3.08 -8.37 -24.10
N ALA A 141 4.33 -7.99 -23.88
CA ALA A 141 4.98 -6.93 -24.66
C ALA A 141 5.10 -7.28 -26.15
N ARG A 142 5.39 -8.54 -26.50
CA ARG A 142 5.41 -9.01 -27.89
C ARG A 142 4.03 -8.99 -28.54
N GLN A 143 3.00 -9.42 -27.82
CA GLN A 143 1.62 -9.39 -28.33
C GLN A 143 1.10 -7.96 -28.59
N GLN A 144 1.56 -6.97 -27.81
CA GLN A 144 1.21 -5.56 -28.05
C GLN A 144 1.97 -4.94 -29.23
N GLN A 145 3.17 -5.43 -29.55
CA GLN A 145 3.94 -4.98 -30.73
C GLN A 145 3.44 -5.60 -32.04
N GLU A 146 2.74 -6.73 -31.99
CA GLU A 146 2.21 -7.45 -33.15
C GLU A 146 0.76 -7.08 -33.49
N GLN A 147 0.14 -6.09 -32.83
CA GLN A 147 -1.11 -5.49 -33.34
C GLN A 147 -0.78 -4.63 -34.58
N PRO A 148 -1.28 -4.97 -35.78
CA PRO A 148 -1.12 -4.12 -36.95
C PRO A 148 -1.83 -2.79 -36.69
N GLN A 149 -1.16 -1.69 -37.00
CA GLN A 149 -1.81 -0.40 -37.28
C GLN A 149 -2.66 -0.55 -38.55
N GLU A 150 -3.81 -1.21 -38.44
CA GLU A 150 -4.89 -1.14 -39.44
C GLU A 150 -6.04 -0.38 -38.80
N GLU A 151 -5.91 0.95 -38.70
CA GLU A 151 -7.01 1.93 -38.60
C GLU A 151 -6.41 3.32 -38.33
N GLU A 152 -5.86 3.98 -39.36
CA GLU A 152 -5.82 5.45 -39.48
C GLU A 152 -5.41 5.88 -40.90
N GLU A 153 -5.98 5.26 -41.94
CA GLU A 153 -6.07 5.86 -43.28
C GLU A 153 -7.53 5.79 -43.72
N GLU A 154 -8.23 6.92 -43.56
CA GLU A 154 -9.51 7.35 -44.19
C GLU A 154 -10.51 7.93 -43.18
N MET A 155 -10.35 9.20 -42.80
CA MET A 155 -11.46 10.17 -42.83
C MET A 155 -10.95 11.60 -42.60
N ASP A 156 -10.17 12.10 -43.55
CA ASP A 156 -10.00 13.54 -43.73
C ASP A 156 -11.23 14.06 -44.51
N GLN A 157 -12.35 14.20 -43.79
CA GLN A 157 -13.55 14.87 -44.30
C GLN A 157 -14.04 15.91 -43.29
N ASN A 158 -13.54 17.12 -43.51
CA ASN A 158 -14.31 18.37 -43.51
C ASN A 158 -15.26 18.60 -42.31
N TRP A 159 -14.71 19.16 -41.22
CA TRP A 159 -15.53 19.84 -40.21
C TRP A 159 -15.08 21.30 -40.06
N GLU A 160 -15.88 22.21 -40.62
CA GLU A 160 -15.77 23.65 -40.38
C GLU A 160 -16.17 24.02 -38.93
N PRO A 161 -15.58 25.07 -38.34
CA PRO A 161 -15.88 25.48 -36.98
C PRO A 161 -17.17 26.31 -36.92
N PHE A 162 -18.29 25.69 -36.54
CA PHE A 162 -19.48 26.45 -36.15
C PHE A 162 -19.34 26.99 -34.72
N SER A 163 -19.21 28.32 -34.63
CA SER A 163 -19.39 29.10 -33.40
C SER A 163 -20.87 29.27 -33.02
N PRO A 164 -21.18 29.65 -31.77
CA PRO A 164 -22.27 29.08 -30.97
C PRO A 164 -23.59 29.84 -31.07
N ARG A 165 -24.71 29.11 -31.02
CA ARG A 165 -26.04 29.67 -30.71
C ARG A 165 -26.92 28.70 -29.94
N GLY A 166 -27.35 29.16 -28.77
CA GLY A 166 -28.75 29.07 -28.34
C GLY A 166 -29.18 27.82 -27.58
N ASP A 167 -29.28 28.00 -26.27
CA ASP A 167 -30.39 27.55 -25.42
C ASP A 167 -31.07 26.21 -25.75
N ARG A 168 -30.80 25.21 -24.90
CA ARG A 168 -31.87 24.35 -24.39
C ARG A 168 -31.49 23.71 -23.06
N VAL A 169 -32.13 24.23 -22.02
CA VAL A 169 -32.26 23.59 -20.72
C VAL A 169 -33.03 22.29 -20.90
N GLN A 170 -32.37 21.15 -20.66
CA GLN A 170 -33.06 19.87 -20.41
C GLN A 170 -33.12 19.65 -18.90
N THR A 171 -34.31 19.89 -18.36
CA THR A 171 -34.73 19.47 -17.02
C THR A 171 -34.88 17.95 -16.99
N PHE A 172 -34.04 17.27 -16.20
CA PHE A 172 -34.31 15.91 -15.77
C PHE A 172 -35.29 15.95 -14.58
N PRO A 173 -36.24 15.01 -14.48
CA PRO A 173 -37.16 14.96 -13.35
C PRO A 173 -36.40 14.58 -12.09
N THR A 174 -36.40 15.48 -11.11
CA THR A 174 -35.99 15.23 -9.73
C THR A 174 -37.05 14.34 -9.08
N GLU A 175 -36.76 13.06 -8.88
CA GLU A 175 -37.52 12.27 -7.91
C GLU A 175 -37.19 12.79 -6.51
N GLU A 176 -38.20 13.28 -5.82
CA GLU A 176 -38.16 13.67 -4.41
C GLU A 176 -37.87 12.44 -3.55
N ILE A 177 -36.60 12.24 -3.22
CA ILE A 177 -36.22 11.33 -2.15
C ILE A 177 -36.33 12.12 -0.84
N GLU A 178 -37.38 11.84 -0.08
CA GLU A 178 -37.53 12.34 1.29
C GLU A 178 -36.26 12.03 2.10
N PRO A 179 -35.67 13.01 2.82
CA PRO A 179 -34.54 12.74 3.69
C PRO A 179 -35.04 11.95 4.90
N THR A 180 -34.90 10.63 4.84
CA THR A 180 -35.00 9.80 6.04
C THR A 180 -33.82 10.16 6.95
N ASN A 181 -34.15 10.89 8.02
CA ASN A 181 -33.21 11.34 9.03
C ASN A 181 -32.41 10.14 9.58
N LEU A 182 -31.08 10.22 9.48
CA LEU A 182 -30.14 9.18 9.97
C LEU A 182 -30.18 9.01 11.50
N SER A 183 -30.95 9.83 12.23
CA SER A 183 -31.12 9.74 13.68
C SER A 183 -31.98 8.56 14.13
N ASP A 184 -32.90 8.07 13.31
CA ASP A 184 -33.85 7.02 13.74
C ASP A 184 -33.28 5.61 13.64
N ARG A 185 -32.14 5.46 12.94
CA ARG A 185 -31.43 4.18 12.82
C ARG A 185 -30.58 3.84 14.05
N PHE A 186 -30.32 4.80 14.93
CA PHE A 186 -29.57 4.59 16.17
C PHE A 186 -30.46 4.21 17.36
N THR A 187 -31.75 4.56 17.33
CA THR A 187 -32.69 4.21 18.42
C THR A 187 -33.07 2.72 18.40
N GLN A 188 -33.16 2.10 17.22
CA GLN A 188 -33.46 0.65 17.10
C GLN A 188 -32.30 -0.26 17.51
N MET A 189 -31.06 0.25 17.61
CA MET A 189 -29.90 -0.56 17.97
C MET A 189 -29.60 -0.58 19.49
N GLU A 190 -30.28 0.25 20.29
CA GLU A 190 -30.10 0.25 21.75
C GLU A 190 -31.01 -0.76 22.47
N GLU A 191 -32.14 -1.16 21.88
CA GLU A 191 -33.01 -2.19 22.49
C GLU A 191 -32.44 -3.61 22.39
N GLU A 192 -31.56 -3.90 21.44
CA GLU A 192 -30.96 -5.24 21.28
C GLU A 192 -29.78 -5.53 22.23
N LYS A 193 -29.31 -4.53 22.99
CA LYS A 193 -28.12 -4.70 23.87
C LYS A 193 -28.39 -5.40 25.21
N ASN A 194 -29.64 -5.78 25.52
CA ASN A 194 -30.00 -6.41 26.81
C ASN A 194 -30.22 -7.92 26.76
N VAL A 195 -29.68 -8.61 25.74
CA VAL A 195 -29.76 -10.07 25.66
C VAL A 195 -28.37 -10.69 25.80
N ARG A 196 -28.11 -11.36 26.93
CA ARG A 196 -26.97 -12.26 27.08
C ARG A 196 -27.46 -13.70 27.02
N VAL A 197 -26.92 -14.44 26.05
CA VAL A 197 -27.15 -15.88 25.89
C VAL A 197 -26.02 -16.62 26.59
N LEU A 198 -26.36 -17.46 27.59
CA LEU A 198 -25.39 -18.31 28.25
C LEU A 198 -25.08 -19.56 27.42
N ARG A 199 -23.91 -20.17 27.62
CA ARG A 199 -23.40 -21.32 26.84
C ARG A 199 -24.28 -22.59 26.88
N ASN A 200 -25.35 -22.60 27.66
CA ASN A 200 -26.38 -23.65 27.69
C ASN A 200 -27.66 -23.26 26.93
N GLY A 201 -27.63 -22.22 26.10
CA GLY A 201 -28.75 -21.79 25.26
C GLY A 201 -29.88 -21.08 26.00
N LYS A 202 -29.72 -20.79 27.30
CA LYS A 202 -30.73 -20.06 28.07
C LYS A 202 -30.53 -18.56 27.96
N VAL A 203 -31.58 -17.86 27.52
CA VAL A 203 -31.61 -16.42 27.32
C VAL A 203 -32.10 -15.74 28.59
N ILE A 204 -31.34 -14.76 29.11
CA ILE A 204 -31.76 -13.93 30.24
C ILE A 204 -31.89 -12.49 29.73
N LYS A 205 -33.08 -11.92 29.88
CA LYS A 205 -33.34 -10.48 29.70
C LYS A 205 -32.99 -9.77 31.00
N LYS A 206 -32.21 -8.70 30.92
CA LYS A 206 -32.09 -7.75 32.04
C LYS A 206 -33.27 -6.81 32.04
#